data_AF-D1JI61-F1
#
_entry.id   AF-D1JI61-F1
#
_cell.length_a   1.000
_cell.length_b   1.000
_cell.length_c   1.000
_cell.angle_alpha   90.00
_cell.angle_beta   90.00
_cell.angle_gamma   90.00
#
_symmetry.space_group_name_H-M   'P 1'
#
loop_
_entity.id
_entity.type
_entity.pdbx_description
1 polymer ?
#
loop_
_entity_poly.entity_id
_entity_poly.type
_entity_poly.pdbx_seq_one_letter_code
_entity_poly.pdbx_strand_id
1 'polypeptide(L)'
;MNITDVFFNNGQLNWGAISTISNIILVGVLVYITWRYAKQVKKQTGFMKIDRLVKEMDKLVAPLYSKIGDKVIFQKGAPGYRDSALPSDQGYFRFWDEIKQTKYLGPDYLRSAMDNYLRNKLDKVGDRTRDASYEKAEAELFEAIKKRYSELENELSILRKKS
;
A
#
# COMPACT_ATOMS: atom_id res chain seq x y z
N MET A 1 -13.25 -13.08 54.16
CA MET A 1 -13.87 -11.75 54.34
C MET A 1 -15.22 -11.80 53.67
N ASN A 2 -16.29 -11.76 54.45
CA ASN A 2 -17.64 -12.03 53.99
C ASN A 2 -18.19 -10.80 53.27
N ILE A 3 -18.72 -10.97 52.06
CA ILE A 3 -19.23 -9.88 51.22
C ILE A 3 -20.35 -9.12 51.97
N THR A 4 -21.07 -9.82 52.85
CA THR A 4 -22.14 -9.30 53.70
C THR A 4 -21.68 -8.23 54.70
N ASP A 5 -20.47 -8.29 55.24
CA ASP A 5 -19.96 -7.31 56.23
C ASP A 5 -19.57 -5.97 55.58
N VAL A 6 -19.36 -5.95 54.26
CA VAL A 6 -19.00 -4.73 53.50
C VAL A 6 -20.24 -3.92 53.10
N PHE A 7 -21.38 -4.60 52.91
CA PHE A 7 -22.64 -3.99 52.48
C PHE A 7 -23.55 -3.57 53.64
N PHE A 8 -23.38 -4.17 54.82
CA PHE A 8 -24.16 -3.88 56.02
C PHE A 8 -23.26 -3.27 57.10
N ASN A 9 -23.47 -1.99 57.41
CA ASN A 9 -22.83 -1.34 58.56
C ASN A 9 -23.92 -0.99 59.57
N ASN A 10 -23.88 -1.57 60.77
CA ASN A 10 -24.88 -1.36 61.84
C ASN A 10 -26.36 -1.52 61.40
N GLY A 11 -26.67 -2.52 60.55
CA GLY A 11 -28.04 -2.82 60.13
C GLY A 11 -28.61 -1.90 59.03
N GLN A 12 -27.85 -0.92 58.53
CA GLN A 12 -28.21 -0.10 57.37
C GLN A 12 -27.34 -0.45 56.14
N LEU A 13 -27.95 -0.39 54.95
CA LEU A 13 -27.26 -0.55 53.67
C LEU A 13 -26.27 0.60 53.46
N ASN A 14 -24.99 0.28 53.30
CA ASN A 14 -23.96 1.26 53.00
C ASN A 14 -24.03 1.68 51.52
N TRP A 15 -24.86 2.67 51.22
CA TRP A 15 -25.01 3.24 49.88
C TRP A 15 -23.68 3.75 49.27
N GLY A 16 -22.72 4.17 50.11
CA GLY A 16 -21.37 4.53 49.68
C GLY A 16 -20.58 3.35 49.13
N ALA A 17 -20.63 2.20 49.80
CA ALA A 17 -20.00 0.96 49.33
C ALA A 17 -20.65 0.45 48.03
N ILE A 18 -21.98 0.52 47.93
CA ILE A 18 -22.74 0.14 46.72
C ILE A 18 -22.36 1.04 45.54
N SER A 19 -22.27 2.35 45.73
CA SER A 19 -21.88 3.30 44.68
C SER A 19 -20.44 3.07 44.19
N THR A 20 -19.53 2.72 45.10
CA THR A 20 -18.12 2.46 44.77
C THR A 20 -17.97 1.18 43.96
N ILE A 21 -18.70 0.12 44.33
CA ILE A 21 -18.70 -1.16 43.60
C ILE A 21 -19.35 -1.00 42.23
N SER A 22 -20.44 -0.22 42.15
CA SER A 22 -21.08 0.11 40.87
C SER A 22 -20.10 0.83 39.94
N ASN A 23 -19.37 1.84 40.43
CA ASN A 23 -18.34 2.53 39.64
C ASN A 23 -17.19 1.62 39.20
N ILE A 24 -16.72 0.71 40.06
CA ILE A 24 -15.66 -0.26 39.70
C ILE A 24 -16.15 -1.18 38.57
N ILE A 25 -17.38 -1.68 38.66
CA ILE A 25 -17.98 -2.51 37.61
C ILE A 25 -18.11 -1.71 36.32
N LEU A 26 -18.58 -0.47 36.40
CA LEU A 26 -18.80 0.40 35.23
C LEU A 26 -17.49 0.72 34.51
N VAL A 27 -16.44 1.05 35.26
CA VAL A 27 -15.08 1.26 34.73
C VAL A 27 -14.52 -0.03 34.14
N GLY A 28 -14.71 -1.17 34.81
CA GLY A 28 -14.27 -2.49 34.31
C GLY A 28 -14.93 -2.85 32.98
N VAL A 29 -16.24 -2.64 32.86
CA VAL A 29 -16.99 -2.82 31.61
C VAL A 29 -16.48 -1.87 30.52
N LEU A 30 -16.24 -0.60 30.86
CA LEU A 30 -15.75 0.39 29.90
C LEU A 30 -14.38 0.00 29.32
N VAL A 31 -13.44 -0.41 30.18
CA VAL A 31 -12.09 -0.87 29.80
C VAL A 31 -12.18 -2.12 28.93
N TYR A 32 -13.06 -3.06 29.27
CA TYR A 32 -13.25 -4.27 28.48
C TYR A 32 -13.75 -3.95 27.05
N ILE A 33 -14.73 -3.05 26.93
CA ILE A 33 -15.27 -2.62 25.63
C ILE A 33 -14.19 -1.92 24.81
N THR A 34 -13.43 -0.98 25.41
CA THR A 34 -12.33 -0.30 24.70
C THR A 34 -11.25 -1.26 24.24
N TRP A 35 -10.86 -2.25 25.05
CA TRP A 35 -9.89 -3.26 24.66
C TRP A 35 -10.38 -4.13 23.49
N ARG A 36 -11.65 -4.56 23.53
CA ARG A 36 -12.28 -5.31 22.43
C ARG A 36 -12.30 -4.49 21.14
N TYR A 37 -12.66 -3.21 21.23
CA TYR A 37 -12.69 -2.29 20.09
C TYR A 37 -11.29 -2.10 19.49
N ALA A 38 -10.28 -1.83 20.32
CA ALA A 38 -8.89 -1.71 19.90
C ALA A 38 -8.38 -2.98 19.18
N LYS A 39 -8.77 -4.17 19.67
CA LYS A 39 -8.43 -5.46 19.03
C LYS A 39 -9.10 -5.63 17.67
N GLN A 40 -10.36 -5.21 17.52
CA GLN A 40 -11.07 -5.25 16.23
C GLN A 40 -10.47 -4.28 15.22
N VAL A 41 -10.18 -3.04 15.64
CA VAL A 41 -9.52 -2.03 14.81
C VAL A 41 -8.16 -2.55 14.34
N LYS A 42 -7.34 -3.13 15.23
CA LYS A 42 -6.04 -3.71 14.87
C LYS A 42 -6.16 -4.79 13.78
N LYS A 43 -7.17 -5.67 13.88
CA LYS A 43 -7.44 -6.68 12.85
C LYS A 43 -7.84 -6.04 11.53
N GLN A 44 -8.79 -5.10 11.53
CA GLN A 44 -9.21 -4.39 10.33
C GLN A 44 -8.06 -3.63 9.66
N THR A 45 -7.22 -2.93 10.43
CA THR A 45 -6.04 -2.24 9.90
C THR A 45 -5.03 -3.20 9.26
N GLY A 46 -4.89 -4.42 9.82
CA GLY A 46 -4.04 -5.47 9.24
C GLY A 46 -4.57 -5.96 7.90
N PHE A 47 -5.87 -6.25 7.80
CA PHE A 47 -6.51 -6.65 6.54
C PHE A 47 -6.45 -5.55 5.48
N MET A 48 -6.71 -4.30 5.86
CA MET A 48 -6.58 -3.15 4.94
C MET A 48 -5.14 -2.99 4.43
N LYS A 49 -4.13 -3.24 5.28
CA LYS A 49 -2.73 -3.19 4.85
C LYS A 49 -2.41 -4.31 3.85
N ILE A 50 -2.85 -5.53 4.10
CA ILE A 50 -2.67 -6.66 3.17
C ILE A 50 -3.35 -6.37 1.83
N ASP A 51 -4.62 -5.96 1.84
CA ASP A 51 -5.38 -5.63 0.63
C ASP A 51 -4.70 -4.53 -0.19
N ARG A 52 -4.16 -3.50 0.47
CA ARG A 52 -3.39 -2.45 -0.19
C ARG A 52 -2.12 -3.00 -0.86
N LEU A 53 -1.34 -3.82 -0.16
CA LEU A 53 -0.09 -4.38 -0.69
C LEU A 53 -0.33 -5.32 -1.87
N VAL A 54 -1.38 -6.16 -1.79
CA VAL A 54 -1.79 -7.03 -2.90
C VAL A 54 -2.22 -6.21 -4.11
N LYS A 55 -3.04 -5.16 -3.91
CA LYS A 55 -3.43 -4.26 -5.01
C LYS A 55 -2.24 -3.55 -5.64
N GLU A 56 -1.28 -3.11 -4.84
CA GLU A 56 -0.04 -2.51 -5.34
C GLU A 56 0.76 -3.49 -6.20
N MET A 57 0.92 -4.73 -5.73
CA MET A 57 1.59 -5.79 -6.48
C MET A 57 0.87 -6.05 -7.81
N ASP A 58 -0.42 -6.35 -7.76
CA ASP A 58 -1.18 -6.82 -8.93
C ASP A 58 -1.39 -5.73 -9.99
N LYS A 59 -1.61 -4.48 -9.57
CA LYS A 59 -2.03 -3.40 -10.48
C LYS A 59 -0.93 -2.46 -10.91
N LEU A 60 0.24 -2.50 -10.25
CA LEU A 60 1.33 -1.58 -10.54
C LEU A 60 2.65 -2.33 -10.71
N VAL A 61 3.10 -3.03 -9.66
CA VAL A 61 4.50 -3.49 -9.61
C VAL A 61 4.73 -4.75 -10.45
N ALA A 62 3.85 -5.76 -10.39
CA ALA A 62 3.98 -6.96 -11.20
C ALA A 62 3.80 -6.70 -12.71
N PRO A 63 2.83 -5.88 -13.17
CA PRO A 63 2.75 -5.47 -14.57
C PRO A 63 4.03 -4.77 -15.04
N LEU A 64 4.55 -3.81 -14.28
CA LEU A 64 5.82 -3.12 -14.59
C LEU A 64 6.99 -4.10 -14.65
N TYR A 65 7.14 -4.96 -13.64
CA TYR A 65 8.23 -5.92 -13.53
C TYR A 65 8.21 -6.94 -14.68
N SER A 66 7.03 -7.44 -15.04
CA SER A 66 6.86 -8.42 -16.14
C SER A 66 7.28 -7.90 -17.51
N LYS A 67 7.31 -6.57 -17.66
CA LYS A 67 7.70 -5.89 -18.90
C LYS A 67 9.13 -5.39 -18.88
N ILE A 68 9.87 -5.55 -17.78
CA ILE A 68 11.31 -5.25 -17.74
C ILE A 68 11.99 -6.11 -18.81
N GLY A 69 12.60 -5.46 -19.80
CA GLY A 69 13.24 -6.12 -20.95
C GLY A 69 12.39 -6.18 -22.23
N ASP A 70 11.10 -5.85 -22.15
CA ASP A 70 10.26 -5.61 -23.32
C ASP A 70 10.62 -4.24 -23.92
N LYS A 71 11.61 -4.26 -24.84
CA LYS A 71 12.12 -3.05 -25.49
C LYS A 71 11.01 -2.26 -26.16
N VAL A 72 9.95 -2.90 -26.66
CA VAL A 72 8.89 -2.21 -27.40
C VAL A 72 8.05 -1.33 -26.46
N ILE A 73 7.71 -1.81 -25.26
CA ILE A 73 6.87 -1.04 -24.31
C ILE A 73 7.60 0.17 -23.71
N PHE A 74 8.92 0.06 -23.53
CA PHE A 74 9.72 1.15 -22.98
C PHE A 74 10.28 2.08 -24.07
N GLN A 75 10.66 1.56 -25.25
CA GLN A 75 11.22 2.39 -26.34
C GLN A 75 10.16 3.08 -27.21
N LYS A 76 8.90 2.65 -27.22
CA LYS A 76 7.84 3.41 -27.89
C LYS A 76 7.67 4.77 -27.20
N GLY A 77 7.82 5.86 -27.96
CA GLY A 77 7.91 7.24 -27.44
C GLY A 77 9.29 7.62 -26.87
N ALA A 78 10.29 6.76 -26.96
CA ALA A 78 11.67 7.16 -26.70
C ALA A 78 12.16 8.05 -27.85
N PRO A 79 13.08 9.00 -27.56
CA PRO A 79 13.76 9.75 -28.61
C PRO A 79 14.29 8.80 -29.68
N GLY A 80 13.98 9.07 -30.96
CA GLY A 80 14.59 8.37 -32.12
C GLY A 80 13.95 7.05 -32.51
N TYR A 81 12.88 6.62 -31.84
CA TYR A 81 12.10 5.45 -32.24
C TYR A 81 11.07 5.85 -33.31
N ARG A 82 11.24 5.37 -34.55
CA ARG A 82 10.27 5.57 -35.63
C ARG A 82 9.16 4.53 -35.52
N ASP A 83 7.96 4.92 -35.11
CA ASP A 83 6.80 4.02 -35.13
C ASP A 83 6.23 3.90 -36.54
N SER A 84 6.10 2.67 -37.03
CA SER A 84 5.21 2.32 -38.14
C SER A 84 3.84 2.02 -37.54
N ALA A 85 2.88 2.93 -37.77
CA ALA A 85 1.51 2.82 -37.28
C ALA A 85 0.90 1.44 -37.58
N LEU A 86 0.83 0.60 -36.55
CA LEU A 86 0.25 -0.75 -36.63
C LEU A 86 -0.75 -0.92 -35.48
N PRO A 87 -1.74 -1.82 -35.60
CA PRO A 87 -2.73 -2.10 -34.55
C PRO A 87 -2.13 -2.44 -33.16
N SER A 88 -0.83 -2.76 -33.10
CA SER A 88 -0.04 -2.96 -31.87
C SER A 88 0.19 -1.68 -31.04
N ASP A 89 -0.22 -0.51 -31.52
CA ASP A 89 -0.08 0.77 -30.82
C ASP A 89 -1.06 0.92 -29.65
N GLN A 90 -2.26 0.34 -29.75
CA GLN A 90 -3.27 0.44 -28.67
C GLN A 90 -2.80 -0.22 -27.36
N GLY A 91 -2.08 -1.33 -27.46
CA GLY A 91 -1.59 -2.06 -26.27
C GLY A 91 -0.58 -1.25 -25.46
N TYR A 92 0.23 -0.44 -26.13
CA TYR A 92 1.22 0.43 -25.49
C TYR A 92 0.55 1.60 -24.75
N PHE A 93 -0.37 2.32 -25.40
CA PHE A 93 -1.08 3.45 -24.76
C PHE A 93 -1.89 2.97 -23.57
N ARG A 94 -2.62 1.86 -23.75
CA ARG A 94 -3.40 1.24 -22.70
C ARG A 94 -2.55 0.85 -21.49
N PHE A 95 -1.39 0.22 -21.71
CA PHE A 95 -0.48 -0.14 -20.62
C PHE A 95 -0.06 1.09 -19.81
N TRP A 96 0.45 2.13 -20.46
CA TRP A 96 0.93 3.31 -19.73
C TRP A 96 -0.22 4.13 -19.10
N ASP A 97 -1.41 4.13 -19.69
CA ASP A 97 -2.60 4.75 -19.09
C ASP A 97 -3.03 4.01 -17.82
N GLU A 98 -3.09 2.68 -17.85
CA GLU A 98 -3.36 1.85 -16.68
C GLU A 98 -2.33 2.10 -15.57
N ILE A 99 -1.03 2.12 -15.91
CA ILE A 99 0.06 2.41 -14.98
C ILE A 99 -0.03 3.82 -14.38
N LYS A 100 -0.38 4.84 -15.18
CA LYS A 100 -0.57 6.22 -14.69
C LYS A 100 -1.73 6.31 -13.69
N GLN A 101 -2.83 5.61 -13.94
CA GLN A 101 -3.98 5.56 -13.03
C GLN A 101 -3.65 4.87 -11.71
N THR A 102 -2.77 3.87 -11.73
CA THR A 102 -2.42 3.07 -10.55
C THR A 102 -1.16 3.55 -9.83
N LYS A 103 -0.43 4.56 -10.35
CA LYS A 103 0.86 5.01 -9.78
C LYS A 103 0.80 5.35 -8.29
N TYR A 104 -0.33 5.87 -7.82
CA TYR A 104 -0.53 6.28 -6.42
C TYR A 104 -0.59 5.10 -5.43
N LEU A 105 -0.68 3.87 -5.92
CA LEU A 105 -0.53 2.68 -5.10
C LEU A 105 0.92 2.50 -4.62
N GLY A 106 1.89 2.92 -5.43
CA GLY A 106 3.32 2.76 -5.15
C GLY A 106 3.90 3.79 -4.18
N PRO A 107 5.08 3.50 -3.61
CA PRO A 107 5.81 4.42 -2.74
C PRO A 107 6.39 5.61 -3.50
N ASP A 108 6.74 6.68 -2.77
CA ASP A 108 7.19 7.96 -3.31
C ASP A 108 8.37 7.82 -4.28
N TYR A 109 9.33 6.95 -3.97
CA TYR A 109 10.49 6.74 -4.82
C TYR A 109 10.11 6.09 -6.16
N LEU A 110 9.16 5.14 -6.16
CA LEU A 110 8.69 4.49 -7.40
C LEU A 110 7.90 5.49 -8.24
N ARG A 111 7.04 6.29 -7.60
CA ARG A 111 6.30 7.37 -8.26
C ARG A 111 7.23 8.40 -8.89
N SER A 112 8.27 8.79 -8.16
CA SER A 112 9.28 9.74 -8.63
C SER A 112 10.06 9.19 -9.83
N ALA A 113 10.47 7.92 -9.78
CA ALA A 113 11.16 7.28 -10.89
C ALA A 113 10.26 7.16 -12.14
N MET A 114 8.98 6.83 -11.95
CA MET A 114 8.00 6.81 -13.04
C MET A 114 7.78 8.19 -13.66
N ASP A 115 7.62 9.22 -12.82
CA ASP A 115 7.43 10.60 -13.29
C ASP A 115 8.69 11.13 -13.99
N ASN A 116 9.88 10.79 -13.50
CA ASN A 116 11.15 11.13 -14.14
C ASN A 116 11.27 10.45 -15.51
N TYR A 117 10.99 9.15 -15.58
CA TYR A 117 10.99 8.39 -16.83
C TYR A 117 10.01 8.98 -17.85
N LEU A 118 8.76 9.21 -17.45
CA LEU A 118 7.73 9.75 -18.34
C LEU A 118 8.04 11.18 -18.81
N ARG A 119 8.71 11.99 -17.99
CA ARG A 119 9.12 13.36 -18.36
C ARG A 119 10.26 13.37 -19.38
N ASN A 120 11.19 12.41 -19.29
CA ASN A 120 12.30 12.27 -20.25
C ASN A 120 11.90 11.50 -21.52
N LYS A 121 10.69 10.93 -21.52
CA LYS A 121 10.04 10.36 -22.70
C LYS A 121 9.47 11.50 -23.54
N LEU A 122 9.81 11.57 -24.82
CA LEU A 122 9.32 12.63 -25.71
C LEU A 122 7.96 12.23 -26.31
N ASP A 123 6.96 13.11 -26.20
CA ASP A 123 5.67 12.96 -26.88
C ASP A 123 5.76 13.09 -28.43
N LYS A 124 6.95 13.33 -29.00
CA LYS A 124 7.13 13.56 -30.44
C LYS A 124 8.11 12.57 -31.06
N VAL A 125 7.60 11.83 -32.05
CA VAL A 125 8.37 10.99 -32.99
C VAL A 125 9.30 11.92 -33.78
N GLY A 126 10.59 11.83 -33.51
CA GLY A 126 11.64 12.58 -34.21
C GLY A 126 13.02 12.00 -33.91
N ASP A 127 13.93 12.11 -34.89
CA ASP A 127 15.26 11.46 -34.98
C ASP A 127 16.27 11.93 -33.90
N ARG A 128 15.94 11.83 -32.60
CA ARG A 128 16.91 11.98 -31.52
C ARG A 128 17.39 10.62 -31.06
N THR A 129 18.66 10.29 -31.20
CA THR A 129 19.26 9.13 -30.51
C THR A 129 18.98 9.19 -29.00
N ARG A 130 18.79 8.03 -28.33
CA ARG A 130 18.63 7.94 -26.87
C ARG A 130 19.69 8.82 -26.18
N ASP A 131 19.24 9.82 -25.42
CA ASP A 131 20.17 10.69 -24.70
C ASP A 131 20.48 10.13 -23.31
N ALA A 132 21.57 10.60 -22.71
CA ALA A 132 22.03 10.12 -21.41
C ALA A 132 20.99 10.35 -20.29
N SER A 133 20.10 11.34 -20.45
CA SER A 133 19.04 11.65 -19.48
C SER A 133 17.93 10.60 -19.52
N TYR A 134 17.50 10.21 -20.71
CA TYR A 134 16.54 9.12 -20.91
C TYR A 134 17.09 7.80 -20.38
N GLU A 135 18.33 7.43 -20.73
CA GLU A 135 18.95 6.18 -20.26
C GLU A 135 19.07 6.13 -18.74
N LYS A 136 19.45 7.26 -18.13
CA LYS A 136 19.51 7.37 -16.67
C LYS A 136 18.13 7.22 -16.03
N ALA A 137 17.10 7.86 -16.57
CA ALA A 137 15.74 7.77 -16.05
C ALA A 137 15.14 6.36 -16.22
N GLU A 138 15.43 5.67 -17.33
CA GLU A 138 15.02 4.28 -17.57
C GLU A 138 15.69 3.33 -16.57
N ALA A 139 17.00 3.47 -16.36
CA ALA A 139 17.74 2.67 -15.38
C ALA A 139 17.21 2.88 -13.95
N GLU A 140 16.96 4.14 -13.58
CA GLU A 140 16.38 4.50 -12.28
C GLU A 140 14.99 3.86 -12.07
N LEU A 141 14.14 3.89 -13.11
CA LEU A 141 12.83 3.24 -13.07
C LEU A 141 12.96 1.72 -12.89
N PHE A 142 13.85 1.06 -13.63
CA PHE A 142 14.03 -0.39 -13.53
C PHE A 142 14.51 -0.80 -12.14
N GLU A 143 15.48 -0.08 -11.57
CA GLU A 143 15.96 -0.35 -10.22
C GLU A 143 14.86 -0.11 -9.17
N ALA A 144 14.06 0.94 -9.31
CA ALA A 144 12.93 1.21 -8.43
C ALA A 144 11.87 0.10 -8.48
N ILE A 145 11.53 -0.41 -9.68
CA ILE A 145 10.57 -1.50 -9.86
C ILE A 145 11.10 -2.79 -9.22
N LYS A 146 12.33 -3.20 -9.53
CA LYS A 146 12.94 -4.42 -8.96
C LYS A 146 12.97 -4.35 -7.44
N LYS A 147 13.46 -3.22 -6.90
CA LYS A 147 13.48 -2.98 -5.45
C LYS A 147 12.09 -3.14 -4.85
N ARG A 148 11.08 -2.48 -5.41
CA ARG A 148 9.72 -2.54 -4.84
C ARG A 148 9.10 -3.94 -4.96
N TYR A 149 9.35 -4.65 -6.05
CA TYR A 149 8.89 -6.02 -6.22
C TYR A 149 9.41 -6.92 -5.09
N SER A 150 10.73 -6.88 -4.83
CA SER A 150 11.33 -7.66 -3.74
C SER A 150 10.83 -7.24 -2.35
N GLU A 151 10.60 -5.95 -2.11
CA GLU A 151 9.99 -5.47 -0.86
C GLU A 151 8.58 -6.04 -0.66
N LEU A 152 7.73 -5.97 -1.69
CA LEU A 152 6.35 -6.48 -1.63
C LEU A 152 6.32 -7.99 -1.44
N GLU A 153 7.16 -8.76 -2.13
CA GLU A 153 7.29 -10.20 -1.89
C GLU A 153 7.66 -10.52 -0.44
N ASN A 154 8.64 -9.79 0.11
CA ASN A 154 9.05 -9.94 1.50
C ASN A 154 7.91 -9.58 2.47
N GLU A 155 7.27 -8.43 2.30
CA GLU A 155 6.15 -7.99 3.15
C GLU A 155 4.98 -9.00 3.11
N LEU A 156 4.58 -9.46 1.93
CA LEU A 156 3.51 -10.44 1.76
C LEU A 156 3.88 -11.81 2.36
N SER A 157 5.13 -12.25 2.22
CA SER A 157 5.60 -13.51 2.82
C SER A 157 5.56 -13.48 4.34
N ILE A 158 5.95 -12.36 4.96
CA ILE A 158 5.91 -12.17 6.42
C ILE A 158 4.46 -12.17 6.91
N LEU A 159 3.55 -11.54 6.15
CA LEU A 159 2.13 -11.49 6.51
C LEU A 159 1.46 -12.86 6.40
N ARG A 160 1.79 -13.64 5.36
CA ARG A 160 1.31 -15.03 5.20
C ARG A 160 1.79 -15.97 6.31
N LYS A 161 2.97 -15.74 6.88
CA LYS A 161 3.48 -16.51 8.03
C LYS A 161 2.82 -16.13 9.36
N LYS A 162 2.15 -14.97 9.43
CA LYS A 162 1.50 -14.46 10.65
C LYS A 162 -0.01 -14.68 10.70
N SER A 163 -0.63 -15.04 9.56
CA SER A 163 -2.05 -15.43 9.45
C SER A 163 -2.23 -16.91 9.81
#